data_AF-A0A7C4J3I7-F1
#
_entry.id   AF-A0A7C4J3I7-F1
#
_cell.length_a   1.000
_cell.length_b   1.000
_cell.length_c   1.000
_cell.angle_alpha   90.00
_cell.angle_beta   90.00
_cell.angle_gamma   90.00
#
_symmetry.space_group_name_H-M   'P 1'
#
loop_
_entity.id
_entity.type
_entity.pdbx_description
1 polymer ?
#
loop_
_entity_poly.entity_id
_entity_poly.type
_entity_poly.pdbx_seq_one_letter_code
_entity_poly.pdbx_strand_id
1 'polypeptide(L)'
;MKRLIVIIVLLLSTAAYGRTNITLTADTGVTVPPDSTDSIEQQVQDITDKNGKFISNSFALANLLGYPIGKSSIGRFPHIETGIAAGVALTNAKYYDDRAEDGTFPGVMANPVLHAGVGLAGGFDIIGKIFYFRMSMYDPGLDTDTAKLEDFNFISLGAKLRYNYCKEATVIPFLLKFGGITLSIGADVMMGNVDVTGKYDTKYEDITVNVGGTDYPLTSQFESTYGATISWTIVTLSAQAITYIDVMYLFSLYTGFGVATNLGFFSTDFTADGTLTTDDTAYVTAKGDGNIGTMRFESVNSYMPDYVIPTFIFGVELNLFVIKVTGETMVNLYNRSDVTLQAGVRIQL
;
A
#
# COMPACT_ATOMS: atom_id res chain seq x y z
N MET A 1 18.62 17.59 -19.81
CA MET A 1 17.29 16.95 -19.88
C MET A 1 17.33 15.50 -20.35
N LYS A 2 17.74 15.16 -21.59
CA LYS A 2 17.74 13.76 -22.07
C LYS A 2 18.53 12.77 -21.19
N ARG A 3 19.72 13.17 -20.70
CA ARG A 3 20.52 12.34 -19.76
C ARG A 3 19.87 12.19 -18.38
N LEU A 4 19.13 13.19 -17.92
CA LEU A 4 18.40 13.13 -16.64
C LEU A 4 17.20 12.18 -16.77
N ILE A 5 16.47 12.24 -17.89
CA ILE A 5 15.37 11.32 -18.20
C ILE A 5 15.90 9.89 -18.32
N VAL A 6 17.05 9.68 -18.95
CA VAL A 6 17.68 8.34 -19.06
C VAL A 6 18.15 7.82 -17.70
N ILE A 7 18.73 8.67 -16.85
CA ILE A 7 19.14 8.28 -15.48
C ILE A 7 17.91 7.99 -14.61
N ILE A 8 16.85 8.79 -14.73
CA ILE A 8 15.57 8.54 -14.07
C ILE A 8 15.01 7.20 -14.58
N VAL A 9 14.85 6.99 -15.89
CA VAL A 9 14.38 5.71 -16.47
C VAL A 9 15.26 4.51 -16.08
N LEU A 10 16.58 4.67 -15.96
CA LEU A 10 17.51 3.61 -15.51
C LEU A 10 17.41 3.32 -14.00
N LEU A 11 17.21 4.34 -13.17
CA LEU A 11 16.90 4.18 -11.74
C LEU A 11 15.49 3.61 -11.54
N LEU A 12 14.57 3.87 -12.47
CA LEU A 12 13.20 3.37 -12.50
C LEU A 12 13.09 1.94 -13.05
N SER A 13 14.16 1.40 -13.64
CA SER A 13 14.23 0.05 -14.19
C SER A 13 14.89 -0.97 -13.25
N THR A 14 14.99 -0.69 -11.95
CA THR A 14 15.20 -1.76 -10.97
C THR A 14 13.97 -2.66 -11.02
N ALA A 15 14.09 -3.71 -11.81
CA ALA A 15 13.02 -4.67 -12.08
C ALA A 15 12.40 -5.15 -10.77
N ALA A 16 11.08 -5.40 -10.80
CA ALA A 16 10.49 -6.32 -9.85
C ALA A 16 11.35 -7.58 -9.83
N TYR A 17 11.92 -7.89 -8.68
CA TYR A 17 12.83 -9.00 -8.48
C TYR A 17 12.37 -9.72 -7.23
N GLY A 18 11.99 -10.97 -7.40
CA GLY A 18 11.68 -11.88 -6.31
C GLY A 18 12.74 -12.96 -6.24
N ARG A 19 13.29 -13.16 -5.06
CA ARG A 19 14.13 -14.32 -4.78
C ARG A 19 13.89 -14.79 -3.36
N THR A 20 13.47 -16.04 -3.27
CA THR A 20 13.47 -16.82 -2.05
C THR A 20 14.62 -17.83 -2.13
N ASN A 21 15.44 -17.91 -1.09
CA ASN A 21 16.45 -18.96 -0.92
C ASN A 21 16.16 -19.71 0.37
N ILE A 22 16.24 -21.02 0.28
CA ILE A 22 16.13 -21.91 1.42
C ILE A 22 17.44 -22.68 1.56
N THR A 23 18.04 -22.56 2.74
CA THR A 23 19.19 -23.38 3.11
C THR A 23 18.73 -24.38 4.17
N LEU A 24 18.60 -25.63 3.78
CA LEU A 24 18.27 -26.73 4.68
C LEU A 24 19.55 -27.46 5.09
N THR A 25 19.83 -27.47 6.39
CA THR A 25 20.86 -28.34 6.97
C THR A 25 20.18 -29.56 7.56
N ALA A 26 20.24 -30.66 6.83
CA ALA A 26 19.66 -31.93 7.26
C ALA A 26 20.33 -32.42 8.54
N ASP A 27 19.54 -33.05 9.41
CA ASP A 27 20.05 -33.66 10.62
C ASP A 27 20.86 -34.93 10.32
N THR A 28 21.60 -35.42 11.31
CA THR A 28 22.52 -36.55 11.15
C THR A 28 21.78 -37.80 10.66
N GLY A 29 22.28 -38.41 9.58
CA GLY A 29 21.69 -39.62 8.99
C GLY A 29 20.46 -39.37 8.11
N VAL A 30 20.11 -38.10 7.88
CA VAL A 30 19.04 -37.65 7.00
C VAL A 30 19.64 -37.01 5.75
N THR A 31 19.07 -37.29 4.58
CA THR A 31 19.34 -36.50 3.38
C THR A 31 18.02 -36.00 2.79
N VAL A 32 18.03 -34.76 2.29
CA VAL A 32 16.87 -34.15 1.64
C VAL A 32 17.24 -33.86 0.19
N PRO A 33 16.51 -34.42 -0.80
CA PRO A 33 16.77 -34.19 -2.21
C PRO A 33 16.56 -32.70 -2.58
N PRO A 34 17.34 -32.17 -3.55
CA PRO A 34 17.19 -30.79 -4.02
C PRO A 34 15.78 -30.44 -4.51
N ASP A 35 15.08 -31.37 -5.17
CA ASP A 35 13.72 -31.13 -5.66
C ASP A 35 12.73 -30.77 -4.54
N SER A 36 12.97 -31.26 -3.31
CA SER A 36 12.14 -30.92 -2.15
C SER A 36 12.44 -29.52 -1.62
N THR A 37 13.70 -29.06 -1.66
CA THR A 37 14.02 -27.67 -1.30
C THR A 37 13.47 -26.69 -2.33
N ASP A 38 13.56 -27.01 -3.63
CA ASP A 38 13.04 -26.18 -4.72
C ASP A 38 11.51 -26.04 -4.65
N SER A 39 10.80 -27.12 -4.26
CA SER A 39 9.35 -27.09 -4.05
C SER A 39 8.94 -26.13 -2.92
N ILE A 40 9.65 -26.14 -1.79
CA ILE A 40 9.37 -25.23 -0.67
C ILE A 40 9.66 -23.78 -1.07
N GLU A 41 10.76 -23.54 -1.78
CA GLU A 41 11.11 -22.22 -2.32
C GLU A 41 9.99 -21.67 -3.20
N GLN A 42 9.48 -22.50 -4.13
CA GLN A 42 8.40 -22.12 -5.02
C GLN A 42 7.10 -21.83 -4.27
N GLN A 43 6.73 -22.69 -3.30
CA GLN A 43 5.51 -22.49 -2.50
C GLN A 43 5.51 -21.13 -1.78
N VAL A 44 6.65 -20.71 -1.22
CA VAL A 44 6.72 -19.41 -0.54
C VAL A 44 6.80 -18.24 -1.53
N GLN A 45 7.52 -18.41 -2.63
CA GLN A 45 7.59 -17.40 -3.69
C GLN A 45 6.20 -17.12 -4.27
N ASP A 46 5.41 -18.17 -4.54
CA ASP A 46 4.06 -18.05 -5.10
C ASP A 46 3.12 -17.27 -4.17
N ILE A 47 3.18 -17.51 -2.86
CA ILE A 47 2.38 -16.76 -1.87
C ILE A 47 2.80 -15.28 -1.84
N THR A 48 4.10 -15.01 -1.91
CA THR A 48 4.61 -13.63 -1.85
C THR A 48 4.23 -12.85 -3.12
N ASP A 49 4.37 -13.48 -4.28
CA ASP A 49 4.05 -12.90 -5.59
C ASP A 49 2.55 -12.63 -5.77
N LYS A 50 1.68 -13.49 -5.21
CA LYS A 50 0.23 -13.26 -5.18
C LYS A 50 -0.15 -11.96 -4.48
N ASN A 51 0.60 -11.52 -3.46
CA ASN A 51 0.23 -10.37 -2.63
C ASN A 51 1.01 -9.09 -2.98
N GLY A 52 2.26 -9.22 -3.41
CA GLY A 52 3.17 -8.08 -3.59
C GLY A 52 2.62 -6.97 -4.48
N LYS A 53 1.92 -7.34 -5.56
CA LYS A 53 1.31 -6.36 -6.49
C LYS A 53 0.12 -5.62 -5.88
N PHE A 54 -0.75 -6.29 -5.11
CA PHE A 54 -1.90 -5.63 -4.50
C PHE A 54 -1.45 -4.64 -3.42
N ILE A 55 -0.42 -5.00 -2.65
CA ILE A 55 0.15 -4.12 -1.64
C ILE A 55 0.83 -2.93 -2.32
N SER A 56 1.68 -3.14 -3.34
CA SER A 56 2.31 -2.00 -4.03
C SER A 56 1.28 -1.00 -4.58
N ASN A 57 0.16 -1.50 -5.11
CA ASN A 57 -0.97 -0.68 -5.54
C ASN A 57 -1.68 0.07 -4.41
N SER A 58 -1.83 -0.52 -3.21
CA SER A 58 -2.46 0.16 -2.07
C SER A 58 -1.60 1.36 -1.63
N PHE A 59 -0.28 1.22 -1.62
CA PHE A 59 0.63 2.32 -1.32
C PHE A 59 0.54 3.43 -2.38
N ALA A 60 0.48 3.07 -3.66
CA ALA A 60 0.31 4.04 -4.75
C ALA A 60 -1.02 4.82 -4.66
N LEU A 61 -2.13 4.12 -4.38
CA LEU A 61 -3.43 4.74 -4.16
C LEU A 61 -3.45 5.62 -2.91
N ALA A 62 -2.86 5.16 -1.81
CA ALA A 62 -2.77 5.94 -0.57
C ALA A 62 -1.96 7.23 -0.77
N ASN A 63 -0.96 7.20 -1.64
CA ASN A 63 -0.16 8.38 -1.99
C ASN A 63 -0.96 9.48 -2.69
N LEU A 64 -2.09 9.17 -3.32
CA LEU A 64 -2.98 10.15 -3.93
C LEU A 64 -3.90 10.88 -2.92
N LEU A 65 -4.06 10.31 -1.73
CA LEU A 65 -4.93 10.85 -0.69
C LEU A 65 -4.30 12.07 -0.03
N GLY A 66 -5.11 12.86 0.67
CA GLY A 66 -4.62 13.98 1.48
C GLY A 66 -4.93 15.38 0.93
N TYR A 67 -5.73 15.49 -0.13
CA TYR A 67 -6.14 16.78 -0.72
C TYR A 67 -7.66 17.00 -0.70
N PRO A 68 -8.34 16.93 0.45
CA PRO A 68 -9.79 17.02 0.47
C PRO A 68 -10.24 18.46 0.27
N ILE A 69 -10.50 18.86 -0.98
CA ILE A 69 -11.01 20.19 -1.28
C ILE A 69 -12.32 20.05 -2.03
N GLY A 70 -13.42 20.04 -1.28
CA GLY A 70 -14.76 19.90 -1.85
C GLY A 70 -15.34 21.18 -2.44
N LYS A 71 -14.52 22.23 -2.64
CA LYS A 71 -14.88 23.41 -3.44
C LYS A 71 -14.00 23.56 -4.66
N SER A 72 -14.55 24.16 -5.71
CA SER A 72 -13.88 24.36 -6.98
C SER A 72 -12.69 25.33 -6.94
N SER A 73 -12.59 26.21 -5.92
CA SER A 73 -11.46 27.12 -5.69
C SER A 73 -11.27 27.47 -4.20
N ILE A 74 -10.02 27.75 -3.79
CA ILE A 74 -9.71 28.37 -2.48
C ILE A 74 -10.07 29.87 -2.54
N GLY A 75 -9.81 30.50 -3.68
CA GLY A 75 -10.14 31.89 -3.95
C GLY A 75 -8.95 32.64 -4.57
N ARG A 76 -8.92 33.96 -4.40
CA ARG A 76 -7.78 34.79 -4.80
C ARG A 76 -6.99 35.21 -3.56
N PHE A 77 -5.66 35.25 -3.63
CA PHE A 77 -4.83 35.75 -2.52
C PHE A 77 -5.42 37.05 -1.93
N PRO A 78 -5.62 37.14 -0.60
CA PRO A 78 -5.00 36.33 0.45
C PRO A 78 -5.80 35.11 0.97
N HIS A 79 -6.76 34.57 0.21
CA HIS A 79 -7.50 33.38 0.68
C HIS A 79 -6.59 32.17 0.85
N ILE A 80 -6.69 31.52 2.02
CA ILE A 80 -5.83 30.40 2.42
C ILE A 80 -6.64 29.27 3.03
N GLU A 81 -6.08 28.07 3.01
CA GLU A 81 -6.59 26.93 3.76
C GLU A 81 -5.50 26.25 4.58
N THR A 82 -5.92 25.59 5.66
CA THR A 82 -5.11 24.62 6.39
C THR A 82 -6.01 23.54 6.96
N GLY A 83 -5.54 22.31 7.03
CA GLY A 83 -6.36 21.21 7.50
C GLY A 83 -5.59 19.94 7.78
N ILE A 84 -6.35 18.98 8.30
CA ILE A 84 -5.93 17.59 8.50
C ILE A 84 -6.80 16.69 7.64
N ALA A 85 -6.23 15.63 7.13
CA ALA A 85 -6.98 14.59 6.46
C ALA A 85 -6.40 13.22 6.79
N ALA A 86 -7.24 12.20 6.76
CA ALA A 86 -6.79 10.82 6.83
C ALA A 86 -7.56 10.03 5.79
N GLY A 87 -6.83 9.23 5.03
CA GLY A 87 -7.45 8.30 4.11
C GLY A 87 -6.79 6.93 4.17
N VAL A 88 -7.53 5.94 3.71
CA VAL A 88 -7.08 4.56 3.56
C VAL A 88 -7.29 4.15 2.10
N ALA A 89 -6.32 3.43 1.56
CA ALA A 89 -6.44 2.72 0.30
C ALA A 89 -6.61 1.24 0.58
N LEU A 90 -7.59 0.64 -0.09
CA LEU A 90 -7.97 -0.75 0.02
C LEU A 90 -7.82 -1.40 -1.36
N THR A 91 -6.97 -2.39 -1.47
CA THR A 91 -6.78 -3.21 -2.67
C THR A 91 -7.10 -4.66 -2.37
N ASN A 92 -7.40 -5.43 -3.41
CA ASN A 92 -7.91 -6.80 -3.26
C ASN A 92 -9.20 -6.83 -2.42
N ALA A 93 -10.12 -5.89 -2.63
CA ALA A 93 -11.40 -5.84 -1.91
C ALA A 93 -12.26 -7.11 -2.10
N LYS A 94 -12.02 -7.86 -3.20
CA LYS A 94 -12.59 -9.20 -3.42
C LYS A 94 -12.31 -10.18 -2.29
N TYR A 95 -11.23 -9.98 -1.53
CA TYR A 95 -10.95 -10.74 -0.31
C TYR A 95 -12.14 -10.74 0.67
N TYR A 96 -12.94 -9.65 0.71
CA TYR A 96 -14.08 -9.52 1.61
C TYR A 96 -15.43 -9.97 1.00
N ASP A 97 -15.51 -10.07 -0.33
CA ASP A 97 -16.77 -10.37 -1.06
C ASP A 97 -16.83 -11.82 -1.59
N ASP A 98 -15.71 -12.37 -2.05
CA ASP A 98 -15.59 -13.74 -2.58
C ASP A 98 -14.73 -14.60 -1.63
N ARG A 99 -14.75 -15.94 -1.79
CA ARG A 99 -13.72 -16.78 -1.15
C ARG A 99 -12.37 -16.38 -1.74
N ALA A 100 -11.58 -15.65 -0.96
CA ALA A 100 -10.22 -15.26 -1.31
C ALA A 100 -9.43 -16.47 -1.82
N GLU A 101 -8.54 -16.26 -2.79
CA GLU A 101 -7.59 -17.30 -3.15
C GLU A 101 -6.71 -17.61 -1.94
N ASP A 102 -6.48 -18.90 -1.67
CA ASP A 102 -5.67 -19.33 -0.55
C ASP A 102 -4.28 -18.66 -0.61
N GLY A 103 -3.90 -18.06 0.52
CA GLY A 103 -2.66 -17.30 0.68
C GLY A 103 -2.74 -15.83 0.27
N THR A 104 -3.90 -15.29 -0.13
CA THR A 104 -4.07 -13.85 -0.41
C THR A 104 -4.61 -13.07 0.79
N PHE A 105 -4.32 -11.76 0.85
CA PHE A 105 -4.85 -10.85 1.88
C PHE A 105 -5.23 -9.47 1.29
N PRO A 106 -6.05 -8.67 1.99
CA PRO A 106 -6.40 -7.34 1.52
C PRO A 106 -5.23 -6.38 1.73
N GLY A 107 -4.89 -5.59 0.71
CA GLY A 107 -3.88 -4.55 0.85
C GLY A 107 -4.50 -3.31 1.48
N VAL A 108 -3.98 -2.88 2.63
CA VAL A 108 -4.47 -1.69 3.35
C VAL A 108 -3.31 -0.74 3.61
N MET A 109 -3.44 0.51 3.16
CA MET A 109 -2.47 1.56 3.48
C MET A 109 -3.16 2.85 3.88
N ALA A 110 -2.78 3.41 5.03
CA ALA A 110 -3.29 4.68 5.52
C ALA A 110 -2.34 5.84 5.16
N ASN A 111 -2.91 7.01 4.92
CA ASN A 111 -2.18 8.25 4.69
C ASN A 111 -2.87 9.42 5.43
N PRO A 112 -2.58 9.60 6.73
CA PRO A 112 -2.94 10.82 7.44
C PRO A 112 -1.99 11.95 7.01
N VAL A 113 -2.48 13.16 6.81
CA VAL A 113 -1.67 14.30 6.36
C VAL A 113 -2.12 15.61 7.01
N LEU A 114 -1.16 16.51 7.18
CA LEU A 114 -1.39 17.94 7.30
C LEU A 114 -1.35 18.54 5.89
N HIS A 115 -2.31 19.38 5.54
CA HIS A 115 -2.32 20.07 4.25
C HIS A 115 -2.59 21.55 4.43
N ALA A 116 -2.05 22.35 3.51
CA ALA A 116 -2.27 23.79 3.46
C ALA A 116 -2.26 24.26 2.01
N GLY A 117 -2.98 25.33 1.73
CA GLY A 117 -3.11 25.84 0.38
C GLY A 117 -3.37 27.34 0.32
N VAL A 118 -3.14 27.90 -0.86
CA VAL A 118 -3.33 29.32 -1.14
C VAL A 118 -4.00 29.49 -2.49
N GLY A 119 -5.00 30.36 -2.52
CA GLY A 119 -5.64 30.81 -3.74
C GLY A 119 -4.82 31.90 -4.44
N LEU A 120 -4.71 31.83 -5.76
CA LEU A 120 -3.94 32.74 -6.59
C LEU A 120 -4.83 33.46 -7.61
N ALA A 121 -4.31 34.55 -8.18
CA ALA A 121 -4.99 35.24 -9.27
C ALA A 121 -5.20 34.31 -10.48
N GLY A 122 -6.27 34.56 -11.24
CA GLY A 122 -6.59 33.77 -12.43
C GLY A 122 -7.29 32.43 -12.14
N GLY A 123 -7.72 32.18 -10.90
CA GLY A 123 -8.43 30.94 -10.54
C GLY A 123 -7.50 29.74 -10.32
N PHE A 124 -6.23 30.01 -10.03
CA PHE A 124 -5.27 28.98 -9.65
C PHE A 124 -5.24 28.79 -8.13
N ASP A 125 -5.04 27.56 -7.66
CA ASP A 125 -4.72 27.29 -6.26
C ASP A 125 -3.47 26.39 -6.20
N ILE A 126 -2.64 26.58 -5.17
CA ILE A 126 -1.53 25.69 -4.85
C ILE A 126 -1.81 25.07 -3.49
N ILE A 127 -1.73 23.75 -3.40
CA ILE A 127 -1.95 23.00 -2.15
C ILE A 127 -0.75 22.09 -1.92
N GLY A 128 -0.21 22.10 -0.71
CA GLY A 128 0.83 21.19 -0.25
C GLY A 128 0.29 20.26 0.83
N LYS A 129 0.85 19.06 0.92
CA LYS A 129 0.61 18.13 2.02
C LYS A 129 1.93 17.58 2.56
N ILE A 130 1.93 17.28 3.86
CA ILE A 130 3.03 16.63 4.55
C ILE A 130 2.48 15.66 5.59
N PHE A 131 3.13 14.52 5.66
CA PHE A 131 3.05 13.58 6.75
C PHE A 131 4.43 13.05 7.06
N TYR A 132 4.72 12.95 8.33
CA TYR A 132 5.95 12.38 8.81
C TYR A 132 5.66 11.75 10.17
N PHE A 133 5.93 10.45 10.27
CA PHE A 133 5.64 9.67 11.45
C PHE A 133 6.74 8.64 11.66
N ARG A 134 7.18 8.53 12.90
CA ARG A 134 8.22 7.59 13.32
C ARG A 134 7.85 7.02 14.67
N MET A 135 8.34 5.81 14.95
CA MET A 135 8.12 5.16 16.24
C MET A 135 8.59 6.02 17.43
N SER A 136 9.68 6.78 17.27
CA SER A 136 10.17 7.70 18.30
C SER A 136 9.22 8.85 18.65
N MET A 137 8.23 9.14 17.80
CA MET A 137 7.18 10.13 18.06
C MET A 137 6.01 9.51 18.82
N TYR A 138 5.64 8.30 18.47
CA TYR A 138 4.55 7.55 19.09
C TYR A 138 4.73 6.06 18.79
N ASP A 139 4.87 5.27 19.85
CA ASP A 139 4.89 3.82 19.78
C ASP A 139 3.47 3.29 20.00
N PRO A 140 2.83 2.66 19.00
CA PRO A 140 1.51 2.07 19.16
C PRO A 140 1.52 0.82 20.05
N GLY A 141 2.68 0.26 20.40
CA GLY A 141 2.80 -0.95 21.21
C GLY A 141 2.22 -2.18 20.52
N LEU A 142 2.39 -2.30 19.19
CA LEU A 142 1.90 -3.43 18.42
C LEU A 142 2.73 -4.68 18.74
N ASP A 143 2.20 -5.49 19.65
CA ASP A 143 2.75 -6.77 20.09
C ASP A 143 1.62 -7.81 20.05
N THR A 144 1.75 -8.77 19.15
CA THR A 144 0.81 -9.88 18.95
C THR A 144 1.56 -11.19 19.01
N ASP A 145 0.86 -12.31 19.23
CA ASP A 145 1.49 -13.63 19.33
C ASP A 145 2.32 -14.02 18.09
N THR A 146 2.01 -13.43 16.93
CA THR A 146 2.65 -13.70 15.64
C THR A 146 3.65 -12.64 15.21
N ALA A 147 3.48 -11.38 15.63
CA ALA A 147 4.26 -10.26 15.13
C ALA A 147 4.37 -9.12 16.16
N LYS A 148 5.57 -8.56 16.27
CA LYS A 148 5.94 -7.42 17.08
C LYS A 148 6.60 -6.36 16.22
N LEU A 149 6.09 -5.14 16.32
CA LEU A 149 6.66 -3.98 15.66
C LEU A 149 7.96 -3.55 16.38
N GLU A 150 9.07 -3.47 15.65
CA GLU A 150 10.38 -3.06 16.21
C GLU A 150 10.74 -1.62 15.86
N ASP A 151 10.48 -1.19 14.62
CA ASP A 151 10.66 0.19 14.18
C ASP A 151 9.73 0.52 13.02
N PHE A 152 9.44 1.80 12.84
CA PHE A 152 8.84 2.30 11.61
C PHE A 152 9.19 3.76 11.37
N ASN A 153 9.32 4.10 10.10
CA ASN A 153 9.44 5.46 9.62
C ASN A 153 8.65 5.63 8.34
N PHE A 154 7.81 6.66 8.30
CA PHE A 154 6.94 6.92 7.18
C PHE A 154 6.90 8.42 6.89
N ILE A 155 7.18 8.80 5.64
CA ILE A 155 7.05 10.14 5.11
C ILE A 155 6.13 10.15 3.88
N SER A 156 5.22 11.12 3.83
CA SER A 156 4.46 11.47 2.63
C SER A 156 4.54 12.97 2.39
N LEU A 157 4.89 13.36 1.18
CA LEU A 157 4.98 14.75 0.75
C LEU A 157 4.27 14.89 -0.57
N GLY A 158 3.61 16.01 -0.81
CA GLY A 158 3.10 16.28 -2.14
C GLY A 158 2.66 17.71 -2.35
N ALA A 159 2.51 18.08 -3.61
CA ALA A 159 1.89 19.34 -4.00
C ALA A 159 0.92 19.14 -5.16
N LYS A 160 -0.15 19.92 -5.16
CA LYS A 160 -1.19 19.95 -6.20
C LYS A 160 -1.39 21.38 -6.67
N LEU A 161 -1.27 21.58 -7.99
CA LEU A 161 -1.68 22.80 -8.67
C LEU A 161 -3.09 22.58 -9.23
N ARG A 162 -3.96 23.55 -8.99
CA ARG A 162 -5.35 23.49 -9.38
C ARG A 162 -5.75 24.71 -10.18
N TYR A 163 -6.58 24.53 -11.18
CA TYR A 163 -7.10 25.59 -12.04
C TYR A 163 -8.62 25.45 -12.18
N ASN A 164 -9.33 26.46 -11.69
CA ASN A 164 -10.76 26.60 -11.86
C ASN A 164 -11.04 27.07 -13.30
N TYR A 165 -11.38 26.12 -14.17
CA TYR A 165 -11.65 26.35 -15.58
C TYR A 165 -13.01 27.01 -15.78
N CYS A 166 -14.04 26.52 -15.09
CA CYS A 166 -15.40 27.03 -15.19
C CYS A 166 -15.89 27.49 -13.82
N LYS A 167 -16.28 28.76 -13.73
CA LYS A 167 -16.70 29.40 -12.48
C LYS A 167 -18.11 28.98 -12.07
N GLU A 168 -18.41 29.24 -10.80
CA GLU A 168 -19.73 29.00 -10.23
C GLU A 168 -20.84 29.72 -11.01
N ALA A 169 -21.97 29.04 -11.18
CA ALA A 169 -23.18 29.60 -11.78
C ALA A 169 -24.41 29.22 -10.94
N THR A 170 -25.26 30.19 -10.65
CA THR A 170 -26.51 29.93 -9.90
C THR A 170 -27.52 29.26 -10.83
N VAL A 171 -28.00 28.08 -10.45
CA VAL A 171 -29.04 27.34 -11.20
C VAL A 171 -30.41 27.65 -10.60
N ILE A 172 -30.54 27.45 -9.27
CA ILE A 172 -31.73 27.81 -8.50
C ILE A 172 -31.27 28.69 -7.34
N PRO A 173 -31.76 29.93 -7.22
CA PRO A 173 -31.42 30.82 -6.12
C PRO A 173 -31.59 30.14 -4.76
N PHE A 174 -30.60 30.30 -3.88
CA PHE A 174 -30.54 29.74 -2.51
C PHE A 174 -30.49 28.22 -2.36
N LEU A 175 -30.87 27.44 -3.38
CA LEU A 175 -30.95 25.99 -3.31
C LEU A 175 -29.82 25.29 -4.04
N LEU A 176 -29.51 25.69 -5.28
CA LEU A 176 -28.64 24.91 -6.16
C LEU A 176 -27.73 25.82 -6.99
N LYS A 177 -26.43 25.56 -6.92
CA LYS A 177 -25.42 26.18 -7.79
C LYS A 177 -24.60 25.11 -8.48
N PHE A 178 -24.26 25.39 -9.72
CA PHE A 178 -23.13 24.75 -10.34
C PHE A 178 -21.87 25.31 -9.67
N GLY A 179 -21.13 24.45 -8.99
CA GLY A 179 -19.92 24.82 -8.23
C GLY A 179 -18.71 25.06 -9.13
N GLY A 180 -18.75 24.63 -10.39
CA GLY A 180 -17.69 24.86 -11.37
C GLY A 180 -16.99 23.59 -11.83
N ILE A 181 -16.00 23.76 -12.71
CA ILE A 181 -15.12 22.68 -13.20
C ILE A 181 -13.69 23.06 -12.88
N THR A 182 -12.97 22.10 -12.33
CA THR A 182 -11.59 22.27 -11.89
C THR A 182 -10.71 21.20 -12.50
N LEU A 183 -9.58 21.64 -13.03
CA LEU A 183 -8.50 20.78 -13.50
C LEU A 183 -7.36 20.86 -12.49
N SER A 184 -6.70 19.75 -12.18
CA SER A 184 -5.53 19.77 -11.32
C SER A 184 -4.45 18.82 -11.79
N ILE A 185 -3.20 19.17 -11.47
CA ILE A 185 -2.04 18.32 -11.59
C ILE A 185 -1.34 18.25 -10.23
N GLY A 186 -0.95 17.05 -9.82
CA GLY A 186 -0.28 16.80 -8.55
C GLY A 186 1.00 15.99 -8.72
N ALA A 187 1.90 16.14 -7.77
CA ALA A 187 3.09 15.33 -7.62
C ALA A 187 3.26 14.96 -6.14
N ASP A 188 3.36 13.68 -5.87
CA ASP A 188 3.32 13.08 -4.54
C ASP A 188 4.46 12.08 -4.39
N VAL A 189 5.06 12.01 -3.20
CA VAL A 189 6.09 11.04 -2.83
C VAL A 189 5.71 10.42 -1.49
N MET A 190 5.73 9.10 -1.44
CA MET A 190 5.53 8.30 -0.25
C MET A 190 6.74 7.39 -0.04
N MET A 191 7.35 7.43 1.13
CA MET A 191 8.51 6.58 1.44
C MET A 191 8.42 6.08 2.86
N GLY A 192 8.88 4.87 3.11
CA GLY A 192 8.96 4.38 4.47
C GLY A 192 9.56 3.00 4.58
N ASN A 193 9.78 2.62 5.83
CA ASN A 193 10.23 1.30 6.24
C ASN A 193 9.50 0.91 7.53
N VAL A 194 9.21 -0.38 7.66
CA VAL A 194 8.62 -1.00 8.84
C VAL A 194 9.42 -2.26 9.12
N ASP A 195 9.91 -2.39 10.35
CA ASP A 195 10.67 -3.54 10.83
C ASP A 195 9.82 -4.31 11.84
N VAL A 196 9.67 -5.61 11.62
CA VAL A 196 8.82 -6.52 12.40
C VAL A 196 9.62 -7.75 12.76
N THR A 197 9.48 -8.22 14.00
CA THR A 197 9.93 -9.57 14.39
C THR A 197 8.73 -10.41 14.77
N GLY A 198 8.82 -11.73 14.67
CA GLY A 198 7.65 -12.56 14.97
C GLY A 198 7.93 -14.05 14.96
N LYS A 199 6.88 -14.83 15.12
CA LYS A 199 6.92 -16.29 15.02
C LYS A 199 6.31 -16.72 13.70
N TYR A 200 7.01 -17.62 13.01
CA TYR A 200 6.53 -18.22 11.77
C TYR A 200 6.40 -19.72 11.99
N ASP A 201 5.16 -20.20 11.96
CA ASP A 201 4.77 -21.59 12.10
C ASP A 201 3.94 -21.98 10.86
N THR A 202 4.49 -22.87 10.04
CA THR A 202 3.86 -23.29 8.79
C THR A 202 4.08 -24.76 8.53
N LYS A 203 3.19 -25.35 7.72
CA LYS A 203 3.33 -26.71 7.21
C LYS A 203 3.70 -26.68 5.74
N TYR A 204 4.65 -27.53 5.36
CA TYR A 204 4.99 -27.78 3.96
C TYR A 204 4.66 -29.22 3.61
N GLU A 205 3.95 -29.38 2.51
CA GLU A 205 3.56 -30.68 1.97
C GLU A 205 4.57 -31.15 0.91
N ASP A 206 4.54 -32.45 0.61
CA ASP A 206 5.32 -33.10 -0.45
C ASP A 206 6.85 -32.97 -0.34
N ILE A 207 7.39 -32.92 0.89
CA ILE A 207 8.84 -33.00 1.11
C ILE A 207 9.25 -34.48 1.13
N THR A 208 10.19 -34.86 0.26
CA THR A 208 10.80 -36.19 0.33
C THR A 208 12.05 -36.15 1.20
N VAL A 209 12.18 -37.08 2.13
CA VAL A 209 13.35 -37.20 2.99
C VAL A 209 13.86 -38.65 2.97
N ASN A 210 15.16 -38.84 2.86
CA ASN A 210 15.78 -40.16 2.88
C ASN A 210 16.44 -40.45 4.22
N VAL A 211 16.13 -41.62 4.79
CA VAL A 211 16.78 -42.14 6.00
C VAL A 211 17.19 -43.58 5.73
N GLY A 212 18.48 -43.88 5.86
CA GLY A 212 19.01 -45.23 5.68
C GLY A 212 18.75 -45.81 4.28
N GLY A 213 18.63 -44.98 3.24
CA GLY A 213 18.37 -45.41 1.87
C GLY A 213 16.89 -45.63 1.53
N THR A 214 15.97 -45.32 2.44
CA THR A 214 14.51 -45.34 2.18
C THR A 214 13.97 -43.91 2.10
N ASP A 215 13.17 -43.63 1.08
CA ASP A 215 12.52 -42.33 0.90
C ASP A 215 11.16 -42.29 1.62
N TYR A 216 10.92 -41.19 2.32
CA TYR A 216 9.69 -40.89 3.04
C TYR A 216 9.10 -39.58 2.46
N PRO A 217 7.89 -39.62 1.87
CA PRO A 217 7.14 -38.40 1.55
C PRO A 217 6.46 -37.89 2.82
N LEU A 218 6.72 -36.64 3.20
CA LEU A 218 6.36 -36.08 4.49
C LEU A 218 5.59 -34.77 4.35
N THR A 219 4.62 -34.59 5.23
CA THR A 219 4.21 -33.26 5.67
C THR A 219 5.16 -32.84 6.77
N SER A 220 5.80 -31.69 6.59
CA SER A 220 6.72 -31.11 7.57
C SER A 220 6.12 -29.87 8.21
N GLN A 221 6.55 -29.58 9.44
CA GLN A 221 6.24 -28.36 10.15
C GLN A 221 7.52 -27.57 10.38
N PHE A 222 7.50 -26.30 10.02
CA PHE A 222 8.59 -25.36 10.26
C PHE A 222 8.18 -24.36 11.33
N GLU A 223 8.89 -24.39 12.45
CA GLU A 223 8.75 -23.43 13.55
C GLU A 223 10.00 -22.56 13.61
N SER A 224 9.82 -21.24 13.54
CA SER A 224 10.92 -20.27 13.53
C SER A 224 10.55 -18.94 14.16
N THR A 225 11.58 -18.16 14.48
CA THR A 225 11.46 -16.71 14.69
C THR A 225 11.93 -16.02 13.42
N TYR A 226 11.17 -15.02 12.98
CA TYR A 226 11.49 -14.26 11.77
C TYR A 226 11.76 -12.79 12.09
N GLY A 227 12.56 -12.16 11.23
CA GLY A 227 12.69 -10.72 11.09
C GLY A 227 12.28 -10.32 9.67
N ALA A 228 11.44 -9.30 9.57
CA ALA A 228 10.94 -8.78 8.31
C ALA A 228 11.10 -7.25 8.24
N THR A 229 11.63 -6.78 7.12
CA THR A 229 11.70 -5.36 6.77
C THR A 229 10.85 -5.12 5.53
N ILE A 230 9.84 -4.28 5.68
CA ILE A 230 8.98 -3.82 4.58
C ILE A 230 9.40 -2.39 4.25
N SER A 231 9.83 -2.14 3.02
CA SER A 231 10.29 -0.83 2.57
C SER A 231 9.58 -0.40 1.30
N TRP A 232 9.25 0.87 1.17
CA TRP A 232 8.64 1.40 -0.05
C TRP A 232 9.14 2.78 -0.40
N THR A 233 9.10 3.08 -1.69
CA THR A 233 9.26 4.43 -2.22
C THR A 233 8.40 4.53 -3.46
N ILE A 234 7.39 5.39 -3.42
CA ILE A 234 6.42 5.61 -4.50
C ILE A 234 6.37 7.09 -4.82
N VAL A 235 6.56 7.41 -6.09
CA VAL A 235 6.38 8.72 -6.69
C VAL A 235 5.16 8.64 -7.59
N THR A 236 4.24 9.57 -7.41
CA THR A 236 3.00 9.63 -8.18
C THR A 236 2.85 11.00 -8.80
N LEU A 237 2.59 11.03 -10.11
CA LEU A 237 2.09 12.22 -10.79
C LEU A 237 0.61 12.01 -11.07
N SER A 238 -0.23 12.96 -10.70
CA SER A 238 -1.67 12.85 -10.87
C SER A 238 -2.22 14.00 -11.71
N ALA A 239 -3.25 13.71 -12.52
CA ALA A 239 -4.06 14.73 -13.17
C ALA A 239 -5.53 14.41 -12.91
N GLN A 240 -6.34 15.43 -12.61
CA GLN A 240 -7.76 15.25 -12.27
C GLN A 240 -8.61 16.33 -12.93
N ALA A 241 -9.84 15.98 -13.28
CA ALA A 241 -10.89 16.87 -13.75
C ALA A 241 -12.15 16.62 -12.92
N ILE A 242 -12.54 17.60 -12.12
CA ILE A 242 -13.61 17.48 -11.13
C ILE A 242 -14.66 18.57 -11.36
N THR A 243 -15.93 18.18 -11.30
CA THR A 243 -17.08 19.08 -11.36
C THR A 243 -17.75 19.15 -9.99
N TYR A 244 -18.25 20.33 -9.64
CA TYR A 244 -18.84 20.61 -8.32
C TYR A 244 -20.30 21.06 -8.47
N ILE A 245 -21.12 20.70 -7.50
CA ILE A 245 -22.51 21.14 -7.34
C ILE A 245 -22.72 21.52 -5.88
N ASP A 246 -23.15 22.75 -5.64
CA ASP A 246 -23.43 23.25 -4.29
C ASP A 246 -24.94 23.24 -4.00
N VAL A 247 -25.31 22.66 -2.87
CA VAL A 247 -26.68 22.55 -2.36
C VAL A 247 -26.82 23.35 -1.07
N MET A 248 -27.76 24.30 -1.06
CA MET A 248 -28.14 25.14 0.08
C MET A 248 -26.96 25.85 0.77
N TYR A 249 -25.87 26.13 0.04
CA TYR A 249 -24.58 26.61 0.55
C TYR A 249 -23.88 25.68 1.57
N LEU A 250 -24.57 24.63 2.04
CA LEU A 250 -24.15 23.75 3.11
C LEU A 250 -23.38 22.55 2.56
N PHE A 251 -23.81 21.98 1.45
CA PHE A 251 -23.17 20.82 0.85
C PHE A 251 -22.54 21.17 -0.48
N SER A 252 -21.30 20.76 -0.68
CA SER A 252 -20.65 20.78 -1.98
C SER A 252 -20.41 19.33 -2.40
N LEU A 253 -21.21 18.85 -3.35
CA LEU A 253 -21.05 17.54 -3.96
C LEU A 253 -20.09 17.66 -5.13
N TYR A 254 -19.19 16.70 -5.30
CA TYR A 254 -18.27 16.74 -6.41
C TYR A 254 -17.94 15.35 -6.94
N THR A 255 -17.66 15.31 -8.23
CA THR A 255 -17.31 14.07 -8.92
C THR A 255 -16.45 14.36 -10.13
N GLY A 256 -15.65 13.39 -10.55
CA GLY A 256 -14.73 13.58 -11.65
C GLY A 256 -13.94 12.35 -12.01
N PHE A 257 -12.97 12.57 -12.90
CA PHE A 257 -12.04 11.56 -13.33
C PHE A 257 -10.62 12.00 -13.00
N GLY A 258 -9.78 11.02 -12.67
CA GLY A 258 -8.36 11.19 -12.45
C GLY A 258 -7.55 10.16 -13.21
N VAL A 259 -6.28 10.47 -13.38
CA VAL A 259 -5.26 9.51 -13.79
C VAL A 259 -4.03 9.76 -12.92
N ALA A 260 -3.50 8.68 -12.37
CA ALA A 260 -2.27 8.69 -11.61
C ALA A 260 -1.24 7.85 -12.36
N THR A 261 -0.03 8.39 -12.54
CA THR A 261 1.11 7.63 -13.03
C THR A 261 2.08 7.40 -11.88
N ASN A 262 2.35 6.14 -11.58
CA ASN A 262 3.14 5.73 -10.42
C ASN A 262 4.49 5.18 -10.85
N LEU A 263 5.50 5.48 -10.04
CA LEU A 263 6.86 5.04 -10.22
C LEU A 263 7.46 4.75 -8.86
N GLY A 264 8.08 3.60 -8.69
CA GLY A 264 8.61 3.22 -7.38
C GLY A 264 8.63 1.73 -7.16
N PHE A 265 8.88 1.36 -5.92
CA PHE A 265 8.94 -0.03 -5.49
C PHE A 265 8.34 -0.20 -4.10
N PHE A 266 7.89 -1.41 -3.85
CA PHE A 266 7.56 -1.97 -2.55
C PHE A 266 8.42 -3.23 -2.40
N SER A 267 9.19 -3.32 -1.33
CA SER A 267 10.12 -4.42 -1.08
C SER A 267 9.83 -5.04 0.28
N THR A 268 9.91 -6.37 0.32
CA THR A 268 9.86 -7.17 1.54
C THR A 268 11.15 -7.96 1.63
N ASP A 269 11.90 -7.76 2.70
CA ASP A 269 12.99 -8.63 3.12
C ASP A 269 12.48 -9.42 4.32
N PHE A 270 12.52 -10.74 4.23
CA PHE A 270 12.06 -11.64 5.27
C PHE A 270 13.13 -12.69 5.50
N THR A 271 13.58 -12.82 6.74
CA THR A 271 14.55 -13.82 7.16
C THR A 271 14.02 -14.61 8.34
N ALA A 272 14.13 -15.93 8.29
CA ALA A 272 13.75 -16.79 9.39
C ALA A 272 14.73 -17.95 9.53
N ASP A 273 15.04 -18.31 10.76
CA ASP A 273 15.90 -19.45 11.10
C ASP A 273 15.14 -20.31 12.11
N GLY A 274 14.99 -21.61 11.82
CA GLY A 274 14.20 -22.50 12.67
C GLY A 274 14.41 -23.98 12.42
N THR A 275 13.58 -24.78 13.06
CA THR A 275 13.62 -26.25 12.98
C THR A 275 12.53 -26.77 12.07
N LEU A 276 12.90 -27.68 11.17
CA LEU A 276 11.97 -28.41 10.33
C LEU A 276 11.73 -29.79 10.96
N THR A 277 10.48 -30.11 11.24
CA THR A 277 10.09 -31.34 11.94
C THR A 277 8.93 -32.04 11.21
N THR A 278 8.61 -33.28 11.59
CA THR A 278 7.44 -34.02 11.13
C THR A 278 6.89 -34.87 12.26
N ASP A 279 5.59 -35.14 12.22
CA ASP A 279 4.89 -36.09 13.08
C ASP A 279 4.61 -37.43 12.36
N ASP A 280 5.15 -37.64 11.15
CA ASP A 280 4.97 -38.89 10.41
C ASP A 280 5.53 -40.09 11.19
N THR A 281 4.62 -41.00 11.54
CA THR A 281 4.95 -42.14 12.40
C THR A 281 5.99 -43.09 11.79
N ALA A 282 6.04 -43.23 10.46
CA ALA A 282 7.00 -44.12 9.79
C ALA A 282 8.41 -43.52 9.84
N TYR A 283 8.52 -42.21 9.58
CA TYR A 283 9.78 -41.48 9.72
C TYR A 283 10.29 -41.49 11.16
N VAL A 284 9.42 -41.14 12.13
CA VAL A 284 9.78 -41.10 13.55
C VAL A 284 10.24 -42.46 14.04
N THR A 285 9.62 -43.55 13.58
CA THR A 285 10.03 -44.92 13.93
C THR A 285 11.40 -45.27 13.33
N ALA A 286 11.67 -44.86 12.09
CA ALA A 286 12.92 -45.17 11.39
C ALA A 286 14.11 -44.37 11.92
N LYS A 287 13.91 -43.08 12.22
CA LYS A 287 14.96 -42.18 12.69
C LYS A 287 15.12 -42.17 14.21
N GLY A 288 14.02 -42.30 14.95
CA GLY A 288 13.97 -42.20 16.41
C GLY A 288 13.44 -40.87 16.96
N ASP A 289 13.26 -39.87 16.10
CA ASP A 289 12.61 -38.59 16.41
C ASP A 289 11.96 -38.00 15.15
N GLY A 290 11.22 -36.89 15.32
CA GLY A 290 10.57 -36.17 14.23
C GLY A 290 11.42 -35.04 13.63
N ASN A 291 12.69 -34.91 14.01
CA ASN A 291 13.52 -33.81 13.51
C ASN A 291 13.92 -34.09 12.06
N ILE A 292 13.81 -33.14 11.15
CA ILE A 292 14.34 -33.28 9.77
C ILE A 292 15.68 -32.55 9.66
N GLY A 293 15.77 -31.37 10.29
CA GLY A 293 16.95 -30.53 10.27
C GLY A 293 16.63 -29.08 10.63
N THR A 294 17.59 -28.18 10.39
CA THR A 294 17.39 -26.74 10.55
C THR A 294 17.25 -26.07 9.19
N MET A 295 16.29 -25.18 9.05
CA MET A 295 16.04 -24.44 7.81
C MET A 295 16.27 -22.95 8.04
N ARG A 296 17.07 -22.35 7.17
CA ARG A 296 17.21 -20.90 7.00
C ARG A 296 16.44 -20.47 5.78
N PHE A 297 15.60 -19.47 5.95
CA PHE A 297 14.73 -18.92 4.95
C PHE A 297 15.11 -17.45 4.73
N GLU A 298 15.43 -17.08 3.49
CA GLU A 298 15.73 -15.70 3.10
C GLU A 298 14.91 -15.34 1.87
N SER A 299 14.00 -14.38 1.98
CA SER A 299 13.15 -13.94 0.87
C SER A 299 13.22 -12.44 0.71
N VAL A 300 13.69 -12.01 -0.47
CA VAL A 300 13.78 -10.61 -0.86
C VAL A 300 12.96 -10.43 -2.11
N ASN A 301 11.82 -9.76 -1.96
CA ASN A 301 10.90 -9.52 -3.07
C ASN A 301 10.61 -8.04 -3.23
N SER A 302 10.70 -7.56 -4.47
CA SER A 302 10.41 -6.19 -4.84
C SER A 302 9.36 -6.16 -5.94
N TYR A 303 8.35 -5.31 -5.75
CA TYR A 303 7.18 -5.17 -6.60
C TYR A 303 6.98 -3.72 -7.00
N MET A 304 6.56 -3.51 -8.24
CA MET A 304 6.19 -2.18 -8.73
C MET A 304 4.67 -2.01 -8.66
N PRO A 305 4.17 -0.80 -8.35
CA PRO A 305 2.75 -0.49 -8.53
C PRO A 305 2.40 -0.43 -10.02
N ASP A 306 1.12 -0.51 -10.34
CA ASP A 306 0.63 -0.26 -11.69
C ASP A 306 1.02 1.14 -12.15
N TYR A 307 1.67 1.20 -13.32
CA TYR A 307 2.23 2.43 -13.87
C TYR A 307 1.17 3.50 -14.13
N VAL A 308 -0.06 3.11 -14.48
CA VAL A 308 -1.19 4.03 -14.69
C VAL A 308 -2.39 3.50 -13.93
N ILE A 309 -2.97 4.33 -13.06
CA ILE A 309 -4.21 4.06 -12.34
C ILE A 309 -5.23 5.13 -12.73
N PRO A 310 -6.19 4.82 -13.62
CA PRO A 310 -7.33 5.70 -13.87
C PRO A 310 -8.28 5.63 -12.67
N THR A 311 -8.78 6.78 -12.22
CA THR A 311 -9.67 6.86 -11.06
C THR A 311 -10.97 7.57 -11.40
N PHE A 312 -12.06 7.10 -10.78
CA PHE A 312 -13.29 7.87 -10.65
C PHE A 312 -13.38 8.41 -9.24
N ILE A 313 -13.67 9.69 -9.10
CA ILE A 313 -13.65 10.41 -7.83
C ILE A 313 -15.07 10.83 -7.50
N PHE A 314 -15.47 10.65 -6.26
CA PHE A 314 -16.72 11.14 -5.71
C PHE A 314 -16.51 11.63 -4.29
N GLY A 315 -17.08 12.77 -3.94
CA GLY A 315 -17.02 13.28 -2.58
C GLY A 315 -18.07 14.32 -2.25
N VAL A 316 -18.10 14.65 -0.97
CA VAL A 316 -18.98 15.63 -0.38
C VAL A 316 -18.21 16.46 0.64
N GLU A 317 -18.42 17.77 0.62
CA GLU A 317 -17.95 18.68 1.66
C GLU A 317 -19.14 19.36 2.34
N LEU A 318 -19.18 19.26 3.66
CA LEU A 318 -20.04 20.03 4.54
C LEU A 318 -19.36 21.36 4.88
N ASN A 319 -19.99 22.46 4.51
CA ASN A 319 -19.50 23.82 4.66
C ASN A 319 -20.10 24.47 5.93
N LEU A 320 -19.36 24.39 7.04
CA LEU A 320 -19.70 25.04 8.32
C LEU A 320 -18.96 26.37 8.44
N PHE A 321 -19.38 27.36 7.65
CA PHE A 321 -18.76 28.69 7.60
C PHE A 321 -17.27 28.62 7.20
N VAL A 322 -16.35 28.82 8.16
CA VAL A 322 -14.89 28.70 7.94
C VAL A 322 -14.39 27.26 8.05
N ILE A 323 -15.13 26.39 8.76
CA ILE A 323 -14.79 24.98 8.94
C ILE A 323 -15.46 24.18 7.83
N LYS A 324 -14.70 23.27 7.22
CA LYS A 324 -15.16 22.40 6.16
C LYS A 324 -14.82 20.97 6.50
N VAL A 325 -15.79 20.08 6.37
CA VAL A 325 -15.64 18.65 6.65
C VAL A 325 -15.90 17.90 5.35
N THR A 326 -14.95 17.07 4.93
CA THR A 326 -14.98 16.42 3.62
C THR A 326 -14.93 14.91 3.78
N GLY A 327 -15.70 14.21 2.96
CA GLY A 327 -15.59 12.78 2.71
C GLY A 327 -15.40 12.53 1.22
N GLU A 328 -14.40 11.74 0.85
CA GLU A 328 -14.04 11.44 -0.54
C GLU A 328 -13.75 9.95 -0.71
N THR A 329 -14.12 9.42 -1.86
CA THR A 329 -13.71 8.10 -2.32
C THR A 329 -13.20 8.18 -3.75
N MET A 330 -12.20 7.35 -4.05
CA MET A 330 -11.74 7.11 -5.40
C MET A 330 -11.85 5.62 -5.70
N VAL A 331 -12.33 5.30 -6.90
CA VAL A 331 -12.40 3.92 -7.40
C VAL A 331 -11.40 3.76 -8.54
N ASN A 332 -10.54 2.75 -8.46
CA ASN A 332 -9.66 2.38 -9.54
C ASN A 332 -10.49 1.82 -10.71
N LEU A 333 -10.50 2.53 -11.84
CA LEU A 333 -11.28 2.14 -13.02
C LEU A 333 -10.68 0.97 -13.80
N TYR A 334 -9.41 0.64 -13.55
CA TYR A 334 -8.74 -0.48 -14.21
C TYR A 334 -9.30 -1.82 -13.73
N ASN A 335 -9.37 -2.04 -12.40
CA ASN A 335 -9.88 -3.27 -11.81
C ASN A 335 -11.27 -3.16 -11.19
N ARG A 336 -11.77 -1.93 -10.96
CA ARG A 336 -13.11 -1.61 -10.43
C ARG A 336 -13.36 -2.18 -9.02
N SER A 337 -12.31 -2.58 -8.33
CA SER A 337 -12.37 -3.18 -6.99
C SER A 337 -11.54 -2.42 -5.99
N ASP A 338 -10.42 -1.83 -6.42
CA ASP A 338 -9.59 -1.06 -5.49
C ASP A 338 -10.24 0.29 -5.25
N VAL A 339 -10.36 0.63 -3.97
CA VAL A 339 -11.07 1.81 -3.52
C VAL A 339 -10.27 2.54 -2.47
N THR A 340 -10.44 3.85 -2.42
CA THR A 340 -9.94 4.67 -1.31
C THR A 340 -11.09 5.29 -0.56
N LEU A 341 -10.89 5.53 0.73
CA LEU A 341 -11.79 6.30 1.55
C LEU A 341 -10.97 7.36 2.29
N GLN A 342 -11.40 8.61 2.21
CA GLN A 342 -10.75 9.73 2.87
C GLN A 342 -11.76 10.58 3.61
N ALA A 343 -11.39 11.01 4.81
CA ALA A 343 -12.06 12.07 5.55
C ALA A 343 -11.08 13.22 5.82
N GLY A 344 -11.59 14.43 5.89
CA GLY A 344 -10.76 15.59 6.20
C GLY A 344 -11.54 16.73 6.84
N VAL A 345 -10.81 17.55 7.58
CA VAL A 345 -11.31 18.81 8.13
C VAL A 345 -10.33 19.90 7.78
N ARG A 346 -10.83 21.01 7.24
CA ARG A 346 -10.02 22.19 6.90
C ARG A 346 -10.69 23.47 7.34
N ILE A 347 -9.87 24.47 7.61
CA ILE A 347 -10.25 25.85 7.83
C ILE A 347 -9.91 26.61 6.56
N GLN A 348 -10.87 27.34 6.00
CA GLN A 348 -10.66 28.22 4.85
C GLN A 348 -11.01 29.66 5.25
N LEU A 349 -10.07 30.58 5.02
CA LEU A 349 -10.16 32.00 5.36
C LEU A 349 -10.13 32.87 4.12
#